data_AF-A0A537YDU2-F1
#
_entry.id   AF-A0A537YDU2-F1
#
_cell.length_a   1.000
_cell.length_b   1.000
_cell.length_c   1.000
_cell.angle_alpha   90.00
_cell.angle_beta   90.00
_cell.angle_gamma   90.00
#
_symmetry.space_group_name_H-M   'P 1'
#
loop_
_entity.id
_entity.type
_entity.pdbx_description
1 polymer ?
#
loop_
_entity_poly.entity_id
_entity_poly.type
_entity_poly.pdbx_seq_one_letter_code
_entity_poly.pdbx_strand_id
1 'polypeptide(L)'
;AAVLGGTQSLHTNSFDEALSLPSEKAAKIALRTQQVLGFETGVGDTVDPLGGSWFVERLTNEIEGQAEELLERIDAMGGAVAAIEAGWVKRQIEESAYRMQQAIEDQSRVVVGVNRFAEPDDQAPIARPDPGAMASHIARLARVKASRQPDAVAAALDQVRTVAAGSGNLLYPIREALSVSATLGEICDVLREVFGVYQPRESF
;
A
#
# COMPACT_ATOMS: atom_id res chain seq x y z
N ALA A 1 -19.98 2.83 1.28
CA ALA A 1 -19.47 2.18 0.06
C ALA A 1 -18.80 0.85 0.40
N ALA A 2 -17.60 0.84 1.01
CA ALA A 2 -16.84 -0.40 1.26
C ALA A 2 -17.63 -1.50 2.01
N VAL A 3 -18.37 -1.15 3.06
CA VAL A 3 -19.22 -2.10 3.80
C VAL A 3 -20.37 -2.64 2.93
N LEU A 4 -21.07 -1.75 2.23
CA LEU A 4 -22.19 -2.14 1.33
C LEU A 4 -21.71 -2.96 0.12
N GLY A 5 -20.48 -2.74 -0.34
CA GLY A 5 -19.84 -3.56 -1.37
C GLY A 5 -19.26 -4.88 -0.86
N GLY A 6 -19.48 -5.22 0.43
CA GLY A 6 -19.11 -6.52 0.99
C GLY A 6 -17.61 -6.73 1.19
N THR A 7 -16.83 -5.68 1.53
CA THR A 7 -15.40 -5.85 1.84
C THR A 7 -15.16 -6.77 3.05
N GLN A 8 -14.09 -7.56 3.04
CA GLN A 8 -13.69 -8.44 4.15
C GLN A 8 -12.86 -7.73 5.21
N SER A 9 -12.19 -6.64 4.84
CA SER A 9 -11.40 -5.80 5.73
C SER A 9 -11.51 -4.35 5.30
N LEU A 10 -11.47 -3.43 6.26
CA LEU A 10 -11.60 -2.00 6.00
C LEU A 10 -10.56 -1.22 6.81
N HIS A 11 -9.84 -0.34 6.11
CA HIS A 11 -9.08 0.72 6.74
C HIS A 11 -9.87 2.03 6.59
N THR A 12 -9.98 2.79 7.68
CA THR A 12 -10.55 4.14 7.64
C THR A 12 -9.43 5.11 7.91
N ASN A 13 -9.17 6.02 6.97
CA ASN A 13 -8.15 7.04 7.16
C ASN A 13 -8.56 7.99 8.30
N SER A 14 -7.56 8.60 8.90
CA SER A 14 -7.75 9.61 9.94
C SER A 14 -7.92 11.01 9.34
N PHE A 15 -8.47 11.95 10.12
CA PHE A 15 -8.72 13.31 9.61
C PHE A 15 -7.42 14.11 9.37
N ASP A 16 -6.29 13.65 9.91
CA ASP A 16 -4.95 14.24 9.80
C ASP A 16 -4.09 13.59 8.69
N GLU A 17 -4.70 12.79 7.78
CA GLU A 17 -4.05 12.05 6.69
C GLU A 17 -3.12 12.91 5.82
N ALA A 18 -3.54 14.14 5.50
CA ALA A 18 -2.77 15.05 4.66
C ALA A 18 -1.60 15.74 5.39
N LEU A 19 -1.46 15.53 6.71
CA LEU A 19 -0.52 16.27 7.57
C LEU A 19 0.57 15.38 8.18
N SER A 20 0.19 14.24 8.76
CA SER A 20 1.14 13.31 9.39
C SER A 20 0.54 11.92 9.54
N LEU A 21 1.35 10.99 10.06
CA LEU A 21 0.81 9.74 10.59
C LEU A 21 -0.27 10.01 11.66
N PRO A 22 -1.29 9.15 11.77
CA PRO A 22 -2.41 9.39 12.66
C PRO A 22 -2.01 9.60 14.12
N SER A 23 -2.49 10.68 14.72
CA SER A 23 -2.47 10.82 16.18
C SER A 23 -3.40 9.80 16.85
N GLU A 24 -3.21 9.51 18.14
CA GLU A 24 -4.11 8.57 18.86
C GLU A 24 -5.58 9.01 18.78
N LYS A 25 -5.82 10.32 18.89
CA LYS A 25 -7.18 10.88 18.77
C LYS A 25 -7.75 10.64 17.36
N ALA A 26 -6.98 10.89 16.32
CA ALA A 26 -7.45 10.73 14.94
C ALA A 26 -7.65 9.26 14.56
N ALA A 27 -6.75 8.38 15.00
CA ALA A 27 -6.91 6.93 14.85
C ALA A 27 -8.15 6.40 15.59
N LYS A 28 -8.44 6.94 16.78
CA LYS A 28 -9.63 6.58 17.55
C LYS A 28 -10.92 6.98 16.83
N ILE A 29 -10.96 8.17 16.22
CA ILE A 29 -12.12 8.58 15.41
C ILE A 29 -12.29 7.65 14.21
N ALA A 30 -11.22 7.36 13.47
CA ALA A 30 -11.25 6.42 12.35
C ALA A 30 -11.79 5.03 12.75
N LEU A 31 -11.36 4.50 13.90
CA LEU A 31 -11.87 3.24 14.46
C LEU A 31 -13.35 3.35 14.84
N ARG A 32 -13.74 4.44 15.51
CA ARG A 32 -15.14 4.67 15.91
C ARG A 32 -16.06 4.77 14.70
N THR A 33 -15.61 5.34 13.58
CA THR A 33 -16.37 5.34 12.32
C THR A 33 -16.73 3.92 11.87
N GLN A 34 -15.78 2.98 11.92
CA GLN A 34 -16.08 1.58 11.59
C GLN A 34 -17.03 0.92 12.59
N GLN A 35 -16.90 1.24 13.87
CA GLN A 35 -17.75 0.68 14.92
C GLN A 35 -19.20 1.20 14.82
N VAL A 36 -19.38 2.49 14.55
CA VAL A 36 -20.72 3.06 14.30
C VAL A 36 -21.34 2.37 13.09
N LEU A 37 -20.62 2.22 11.98
CA LEU A 37 -21.10 1.47 10.82
C LEU A 37 -21.50 0.04 11.20
N GLY A 38 -20.62 -0.69 11.90
CA GLY A 38 -20.84 -2.10 12.22
C GLY A 38 -21.91 -2.37 13.28
N PHE A 39 -22.14 -1.46 14.24
CA PHE A 39 -22.99 -1.73 15.40
C PHE A 39 -24.22 -0.83 15.51
N GLU A 40 -24.26 0.32 14.85
CA GLU A 40 -25.34 1.31 15.01
C GLU A 40 -26.15 1.53 13.73
N THR A 41 -25.58 1.31 12.54
CA THR A 41 -26.27 1.66 11.29
C THR A 41 -27.14 0.55 10.69
N GLY A 42 -27.03 -0.69 11.16
CA GLY A 42 -27.76 -1.85 10.63
C GLY A 42 -27.32 -2.31 9.23
N VAL A 43 -26.28 -1.71 8.65
CA VAL A 43 -25.78 -2.07 7.30
C VAL A 43 -25.23 -3.49 7.21
N GLY A 44 -24.95 -4.14 8.35
CA GLY A 44 -24.50 -5.53 8.42
C GLY A 44 -25.64 -6.55 8.56
N ASP A 45 -26.89 -6.11 8.69
CA ASP A 45 -28.02 -7.00 9.01
C ASP A 45 -28.56 -7.75 7.78
N THR A 46 -28.21 -7.30 6.57
CA THR A 46 -28.64 -7.90 5.30
C THR A 46 -27.44 -8.03 4.36
N VAL A 47 -27.33 -9.18 3.71
CA VAL A 47 -26.32 -9.43 2.68
C VAL A 47 -26.70 -8.65 1.42
N ASP A 48 -25.74 -7.91 0.86
CA ASP A 48 -25.90 -7.09 -0.35
C ASP A 48 -27.20 -6.26 -0.36
N PRO A 49 -27.34 -5.29 0.56
CA PRO A 49 -28.57 -4.51 0.69
C PRO A 49 -28.84 -3.59 -0.52
N LEU A 50 -27.89 -3.45 -1.45
CA LEU A 50 -28.06 -2.68 -2.68
C LEU A 50 -28.51 -3.54 -3.87
N GLY A 51 -28.51 -4.88 -3.73
CA GLY A 51 -28.92 -5.81 -4.76
C GLY A 51 -30.33 -5.54 -5.27
N GLY A 52 -30.50 -5.59 -6.58
CA GLY A 52 -31.76 -5.29 -7.27
C GLY A 52 -32.03 -3.79 -7.50
N SER A 53 -31.20 -2.88 -6.98
CA SER A 53 -31.26 -1.47 -7.32
C SER A 53 -30.89 -1.27 -8.79
N TRP A 54 -31.87 -0.95 -9.65
CA TRP A 54 -31.64 -0.75 -11.09
C TRP A 54 -30.42 0.14 -11.40
N PHE A 55 -30.23 1.22 -10.64
CA PHE A 55 -29.11 2.13 -10.84
C PHE A 55 -27.77 1.48 -10.50
N VAL A 56 -27.69 0.78 -9.36
CA VAL A 56 -26.45 0.12 -8.93
C VAL A 56 -26.15 -1.05 -9.86
N GLU A 57 -27.12 -1.89 -10.18
CA GLU A 57 -26.96 -3.02 -11.11
C GLU A 57 -26.48 -2.58 -12.50
N ARG A 58 -27.05 -1.49 -13.03
CA ARG A 58 -26.61 -0.93 -14.31
C ARG A 58 -25.15 -0.45 -14.23
N LEU A 59 -24.78 0.23 -13.15
CA LEU A 59 -23.40 0.69 -12.95
C LEU A 59 -22.43 -0.47 -12.73
N THR A 60 -22.84 -1.53 -12.03
CA THR A 60 -22.06 -2.75 -11.85
C THR A 60 -21.71 -3.36 -13.20
N ASN A 61 -22.70 -3.55 -14.08
CA ASN A 61 -22.48 -4.10 -15.43
C ASN A 61 -21.61 -3.18 -16.29
N GLU A 62 -21.75 -1.86 -16.17
CA GLU A 62 -20.93 -0.90 -16.91
C GLU A 62 -19.45 -0.95 -16.48
N ILE A 63 -19.19 -1.04 -15.17
CA ILE A 63 -17.83 -1.18 -14.63
C ILE A 63 -17.23 -2.53 -15.03
N GLU A 64 -18.00 -3.61 -14.98
CA GLU A 64 -17.56 -4.94 -15.40
C GLU A 64 -17.12 -4.93 -16.87
N GLY A 65 -17.96 -4.46 -17.79
CA GLY A 65 -17.60 -4.41 -19.21
C GLY A 65 -16.37 -3.55 -19.50
N GLN A 66 -16.25 -2.39 -18.83
CA GLN A 66 -15.05 -1.54 -18.97
C GLN A 66 -13.78 -2.21 -18.40
N ALA A 67 -13.90 -2.96 -17.31
CA ALA A 67 -12.80 -3.71 -16.73
C ALA A 67 -12.37 -4.87 -17.65
N GLU A 68 -13.32 -5.58 -18.25
CA GLU A 68 -13.05 -6.63 -19.25
C GLU A 68 -12.29 -6.07 -20.45
N GLU A 69 -12.71 -4.92 -21.01
CA GLU A 69 -11.99 -4.26 -22.11
C GLU A 69 -10.54 -3.90 -21.73
N LEU A 70 -10.31 -3.48 -20.47
CA LEU A 70 -8.96 -3.20 -19.98
C LEU A 70 -8.12 -4.48 -19.85
N LEU A 71 -8.72 -5.56 -19.37
CA LEU A 71 -8.06 -6.86 -19.26
C LEU A 71 -7.68 -7.40 -20.65
N GLU A 72 -8.58 -7.34 -21.63
CA GLU A 72 -8.30 -7.75 -23.01
C GLU A 72 -7.14 -6.96 -23.62
N ARG A 73 -7.07 -5.64 -23.36
CA ARG A 73 -5.93 -4.81 -23.79
C ARG A 73 -4.63 -5.24 -23.12
N ILE A 74 -4.65 -5.51 -21.82
CA ILE A 74 -3.47 -5.98 -21.08
C ILE A 74 -3.00 -7.33 -21.63
N ASP A 75 -3.92 -8.25 -21.92
CA ASP A 75 -3.60 -9.56 -22.49
C ASP A 75 -3.03 -9.44 -23.91
N ALA A 76 -3.58 -8.55 -24.74
CA ALA A 76 -3.05 -8.25 -26.07
C ALA A 76 -1.63 -7.65 -26.04
N MET A 77 -1.25 -6.99 -24.93
CA MET A 77 0.11 -6.48 -24.70
C MET A 77 1.10 -7.55 -24.19
N GLY A 78 0.65 -8.79 -24.00
CA GLY A 78 1.47 -9.88 -23.44
C GLY A 78 1.34 -10.04 -21.93
N GLY A 79 0.28 -9.50 -21.33
CA GLY A 79 -0.06 -9.62 -19.91
C GLY A 79 0.49 -8.48 -19.04
N ALA A 80 0.16 -8.54 -17.75
CA ALA A 80 0.40 -7.44 -16.81
C ALA A 80 1.87 -7.04 -16.68
N VAL A 81 2.80 -8.00 -16.66
CA VAL A 81 4.24 -7.72 -16.55
C VAL A 81 4.72 -6.92 -17.76
N ALA A 82 4.39 -7.35 -18.98
CA ALA A 82 4.74 -6.64 -20.20
C ALA A 82 4.11 -5.25 -20.24
N ALA A 83 2.86 -5.10 -19.79
CA ALA A 83 2.18 -3.81 -19.72
C ALA A 83 2.84 -2.83 -18.71
N ILE A 84 3.34 -3.33 -17.58
CA ILE A 84 4.11 -2.56 -16.60
C ILE A 84 5.48 -2.16 -17.17
N GLU A 85 6.21 -3.09 -17.78
CA GLU A 85 7.53 -2.84 -18.37
C GLU A 85 7.46 -1.86 -19.55
N ALA A 86 6.35 -1.87 -20.32
CA ALA A 86 6.07 -0.91 -21.38
C ALA A 86 5.60 0.47 -20.85
N GLY A 87 5.47 0.62 -19.52
CA GLY A 87 5.04 1.85 -18.85
C GLY A 87 3.58 2.23 -19.08
N TRP A 88 2.77 1.34 -19.67
CA TRP A 88 1.39 1.66 -20.04
C TRP A 88 0.50 1.87 -18.81
N VAL A 89 0.60 0.97 -17.82
CA VAL A 89 -0.16 1.08 -16.55
C VAL A 89 0.15 2.41 -15.84
N LYS A 90 1.43 2.78 -15.78
CA LYS A 90 1.88 4.05 -15.18
C LYS A 90 1.28 5.25 -15.90
N ARG A 91 1.36 5.28 -17.24
CA ARG A 91 0.77 6.37 -18.04
C ARG A 91 -0.74 6.50 -17.83
N GLN A 92 -1.49 5.40 -17.76
CA GLN A 92 -2.94 5.46 -17.51
C GLN A 92 -3.28 6.09 -16.16
N ILE A 93 -2.51 5.77 -15.11
CA ILE A 93 -2.66 6.37 -13.78
C ILE A 93 -2.30 7.87 -13.83
N GLU A 94 -1.20 8.24 -14.48
CA GLU A 94 -0.73 9.62 -14.59
C GLU A 94 -1.70 10.49 -15.39
N GLU A 95 -2.22 10.00 -16.52
CA GLU A 95 -3.24 10.70 -17.32
C GLU A 95 -4.55 10.91 -16.53
N SER A 96 -4.95 9.93 -15.72
CA SER A 96 -6.11 10.06 -14.83
C SER A 96 -5.87 11.10 -13.73
N ALA A 97 -4.69 11.06 -13.10
CA ALA A 97 -4.31 12.03 -12.08
C ALA A 97 -4.22 13.45 -12.63
N TYR A 98 -3.64 13.62 -13.83
CA TYR A 98 -3.54 14.92 -14.49
C TYR A 98 -4.93 15.49 -14.82
N ARG A 99 -5.83 14.70 -15.41
CA ARG A 99 -7.22 15.13 -15.66
C ARG A 99 -7.95 15.51 -14.37
N MET A 100 -7.74 14.77 -13.28
CA MET A 100 -8.32 15.10 -11.98
C MET A 100 -7.77 16.43 -11.46
N GLN A 101 -6.47 16.66 -11.57
CA GLN A 101 -5.84 17.91 -11.15
C GLN A 101 -6.36 19.11 -11.96
N GLN A 102 -6.45 18.98 -13.29
CA GLN A 102 -7.04 20.00 -14.16
C GLN A 102 -8.48 20.32 -13.75
N ALA A 103 -9.29 19.29 -13.49
CA ALA A 103 -10.68 19.47 -13.07
C ALA A 103 -10.83 20.16 -11.71
N ILE A 104 -9.85 20.00 -10.80
CA ILE A 104 -9.81 20.70 -9.52
C ILE A 104 -9.41 22.17 -9.74
N GLU A 105 -8.42 22.43 -10.59
CA GLU A 105 -7.93 23.77 -10.88
C GLU A 105 -8.95 24.62 -11.64
N ASP A 106 -9.65 24.04 -12.62
CA ASP A 106 -10.70 24.71 -13.39
C ASP A 106 -12.06 24.75 -12.65
N GLN A 107 -12.13 24.16 -11.46
CA GLN A 107 -13.30 24.09 -10.58
C GLN A 107 -14.51 23.32 -11.15
N SER A 108 -14.34 22.55 -12.23
CA SER A 108 -15.34 21.59 -12.69
C SER A 108 -15.55 20.44 -11.69
N ARG A 109 -14.52 20.14 -10.89
CA ARG A 109 -14.59 19.28 -9.71
C ARG A 109 -14.40 20.11 -8.45
N VAL A 110 -15.44 20.17 -7.62
CA VAL A 110 -15.40 20.89 -6.35
C VAL A 110 -14.71 20.05 -5.26
N VAL A 111 -13.73 20.65 -4.59
CA VAL A 111 -13.10 20.11 -3.37
C VAL A 111 -13.31 21.14 -2.26
N VAL A 112 -14.23 20.83 -1.35
CA VAL A 112 -14.65 21.72 -0.25
C VAL A 112 -13.47 22.00 0.67
N GLY A 113 -13.26 23.28 1.00
CA GLY A 113 -12.14 23.74 1.83
C GLY A 113 -10.84 23.96 1.05
N VAL A 114 -10.78 23.58 -0.24
CA VAL A 114 -9.60 23.76 -1.09
C VAL A 114 -9.87 24.77 -2.21
N ASN A 115 -10.69 24.42 -3.21
CA ASN A 115 -10.96 25.31 -4.35
C ASN A 115 -12.27 26.08 -4.24
N ARG A 116 -13.17 25.64 -3.35
CA ARG A 116 -14.39 26.36 -2.95
C ARG A 116 -14.61 26.24 -1.46
N PHE A 117 -15.19 27.29 -0.87
CA PHE A 117 -15.45 27.38 0.57
C PHE A 117 -14.16 27.27 1.41
N ALA A 118 -13.06 27.85 0.90
CA ALA A 118 -11.81 27.91 1.64
C ALA A 118 -11.94 28.89 2.82
N GLU A 119 -11.49 28.45 3.99
CA GLU A 119 -11.41 29.25 5.20
C GLU A 119 -9.94 29.57 5.51
N PRO A 120 -9.65 30.62 6.32
CA PRO A 120 -8.31 30.88 6.81
C PRO A 120 -7.75 29.67 7.57
N ASP A 121 -6.44 29.45 7.45
CA ASP A 121 -5.75 28.29 8.01
C ASP A 121 -5.90 28.20 9.54
N ASP A 122 -6.27 27.02 10.04
CA ASP A 122 -6.29 26.69 11.47
C ASP A 122 -5.16 25.68 11.73
N GLN A 123 -4.30 25.98 12.71
CA GLN A 123 -3.12 25.14 12.96
C GLN A 123 -3.52 23.82 13.61
N ALA A 124 -3.56 22.76 12.82
CA ALA A 124 -3.72 21.41 13.33
C ALA A 124 -2.42 20.89 13.97
N PRO A 125 -2.47 20.20 15.12
CA PRO A 125 -1.30 19.59 15.73
C PRO A 125 -0.79 18.42 14.85
N ILE A 126 0.48 18.48 14.46
CA ILE A 126 1.13 17.48 13.60
C ILE A 126 1.93 16.50 14.48
N ALA A 127 1.66 15.21 14.34
CA ALA A 127 2.44 14.19 15.03
C ALA A 127 3.83 14.09 14.37
N ARG A 128 4.89 14.19 15.18
CA ARG A 128 6.27 14.06 14.70
C ARG A 128 6.89 12.74 15.19
N PRO A 129 7.71 12.08 14.36
CA PRO A 129 8.49 10.93 14.81
C PRO A 129 9.41 11.30 15.99
N ASP A 130 9.62 10.36 16.91
CA ASP A 130 10.56 10.51 18.01
C ASP A 130 12.00 10.65 17.46
N PRO A 131 12.69 11.79 17.71
CA PRO A 131 14.07 11.98 17.25
C PRO A 131 15.06 10.98 17.85
N GLY A 132 14.76 10.39 19.03
CA GLY A 132 15.57 9.38 19.69
C GLY A 132 15.41 7.97 19.14
N ALA A 133 14.36 7.71 18.35
CA ALA A 133 14.04 6.36 17.87
C ALA A 133 15.18 5.75 17.06
N MET A 134 15.81 6.53 16.18
CA MET A 134 16.91 6.04 15.34
C MET A 134 18.10 5.56 16.17
N ALA A 135 18.51 6.34 17.18
CA ALA A 135 19.60 5.97 18.07
C ALA A 135 19.28 4.68 18.85
N SER A 136 18.04 4.54 19.33
CA SER A 136 17.56 3.33 19.99
C SER A 136 17.59 2.10 19.08
N HIS A 137 17.16 2.26 17.81
CA HIS A 137 17.21 1.19 16.81
C HIS A 137 18.63 0.75 16.49
N ILE A 138 19.56 1.70 16.30
CA ILE A 138 20.98 1.41 16.06
C ILE A 138 21.60 0.66 17.25
N ALA A 139 21.35 1.13 18.48
CA ALA A 139 21.86 0.47 19.68
C ALA A 139 21.29 -0.95 19.85
N ARG A 140 20.01 -1.17 19.51
CA ARG A 140 19.40 -2.51 19.50
C ARG A 140 20.05 -3.40 18.44
N LEU A 141 20.25 -2.88 17.23
CA LEU A 141 20.90 -3.61 16.14
C LEU A 141 22.33 -4.04 16.52
N ALA A 142 23.11 -3.13 17.11
CA ALA A 142 24.47 -3.42 17.57
C ALA A 142 24.49 -4.55 18.62
N ARG A 143 23.56 -4.53 19.59
CA ARG A 143 23.42 -5.61 20.59
C ARG A 143 23.11 -6.95 19.96
N VAL A 144 22.15 -7.00 19.02
CA VAL A 144 21.81 -8.25 18.30
C VAL A 144 23.02 -8.78 17.53
N LYS A 145 23.76 -7.91 16.83
CA LYS A 145 24.96 -8.31 16.10
C LYS A 145 26.09 -8.79 17.01
N ALA A 146 26.21 -8.25 18.22
CA ALA A 146 27.22 -8.66 19.19
C ALA A 146 26.90 -10.00 19.89
N SER A 147 25.62 -10.35 20.06
CA SER A 147 25.21 -11.55 20.81
C SER A 147 24.96 -12.80 19.95
N ARG A 148 24.92 -12.66 18.62
CA ARG A 148 24.63 -13.76 17.70
C ARG A 148 25.88 -14.59 17.37
N GLN A 149 25.68 -15.80 16.86
CA GLN A 149 26.76 -16.66 16.39
C GLN A 149 27.13 -16.28 14.94
N PRO A 150 28.33 -15.71 14.69
CA PRO A 150 28.68 -15.19 13.38
C PRO A 150 28.73 -16.28 12.30
N ASP A 151 29.26 -17.46 12.65
CA ASP A 151 29.38 -18.58 11.71
C ASP A 151 28.02 -19.14 11.30
N ALA A 152 27.07 -19.22 12.24
CA ALA A 152 25.70 -19.67 11.96
C ALA A 152 24.97 -18.69 11.02
N VAL A 153 25.16 -17.38 11.23
CA VAL A 153 24.60 -16.34 10.35
C VAL A 153 25.21 -16.43 8.96
N ALA A 154 26.54 -16.55 8.86
CA ALA A 154 27.23 -16.66 7.58
C ALA A 154 26.75 -17.90 6.80
N ALA A 155 26.65 -19.05 7.46
CA ALA A 155 26.14 -20.27 6.86
C ALA A 155 24.68 -20.14 6.38
N ALA A 156 23.82 -19.52 7.18
CA ALA A 156 22.42 -19.32 6.79
C ALA A 156 22.27 -18.33 5.62
N LEU A 157 23.06 -17.26 5.59
CA LEU A 157 23.09 -16.30 4.46
C LEU A 157 23.63 -16.94 3.18
N ASP A 158 24.61 -17.85 3.29
CA ASP A 158 25.11 -18.61 2.14
C ASP A 158 24.06 -19.57 1.56
N GLN A 159 23.23 -20.18 2.42
CA GLN A 159 22.07 -20.96 1.97
C GLN A 159 21.05 -20.08 1.23
N VAL A 160 20.76 -18.87 1.74
CA VAL A 160 19.90 -17.90 1.02
C VAL A 160 20.49 -17.59 -0.36
N ARG A 161 21.79 -17.33 -0.46
CA ARG A 161 22.49 -17.09 -1.74
C ARG A 161 22.35 -18.25 -2.70
N THR A 162 22.64 -19.46 -2.22
CA THR A 162 22.61 -20.69 -3.02
C THR A 162 21.21 -20.94 -3.59
N VAL A 163 20.16 -20.80 -2.76
CA VAL A 163 18.78 -20.98 -3.20
C VAL A 163 18.34 -19.86 -4.14
N ALA A 164 18.76 -18.62 -3.89
CA ALA A 164 18.46 -17.47 -4.74
C ALA A 164 19.05 -17.60 -6.16
N ALA A 165 20.26 -18.17 -6.29
CA ALA A 165 20.90 -18.40 -7.58
C ALA A 165 20.26 -19.57 -8.37
N GLY A 166 19.45 -20.40 -7.71
CA GLY A 166 18.72 -21.50 -8.33
C GLY A 166 17.23 -21.21 -8.47
N SER A 167 16.42 -22.28 -8.42
CA SER A 167 14.96 -22.24 -8.52
C SER A 167 14.26 -22.75 -7.26
N GLY A 168 14.97 -22.78 -6.12
CA GLY A 168 14.44 -23.30 -4.86
C GLY A 168 13.54 -22.30 -4.14
N ASN A 169 12.75 -22.78 -3.18
CA ASN A 169 11.89 -21.92 -2.39
C ASN A 169 12.68 -21.13 -1.34
N LEU A 170 12.77 -19.80 -1.52
CA LEU A 170 13.51 -18.88 -0.65
C LEU A 170 12.93 -18.74 0.77
N LEU A 171 11.67 -19.11 1.00
CA LEU A 171 11.03 -18.93 2.30
C LEU A 171 11.76 -19.70 3.41
N TYR A 172 12.21 -20.93 3.12
CA TYR A 172 12.87 -21.79 4.10
C TYR A 172 14.24 -21.26 4.55
N PRO A 173 15.19 -20.93 3.64
CA PRO A 173 16.48 -20.37 4.05
C PRO A 173 16.35 -18.97 4.66
N ILE A 174 15.38 -18.15 4.23
CA ILE A 174 15.12 -16.84 4.88
C ILE A 174 14.65 -17.03 6.32
N ARG A 175 13.74 -17.98 6.57
CA ARG A 175 13.28 -18.30 7.92
C ARG A 175 14.44 -18.74 8.81
N GLU A 176 15.34 -19.58 8.29
CA GLU A 176 16.52 -20.05 9.01
C GLU A 176 17.50 -18.90 9.31
N ALA A 177 17.75 -18.03 8.34
CA ALA A 177 18.59 -16.84 8.54
C ALA A 177 18.01 -15.93 9.65
N LEU A 178 16.70 -15.72 9.65
CA LEU A 178 16.03 -14.95 10.69
C LEU A 178 16.12 -15.62 12.08
N SER A 179 16.01 -16.96 12.18
CA SER A 179 16.13 -17.66 13.47
C SER A 179 17.53 -17.56 14.08
N VAL A 180 18.58 -17.45 13.26
CA VAL A 180 19.95 -17.19 13.73
C VAL A 180 20.28 -15.70 13.86
N SER A 181 19.28 -14.82 13.82
CA SER A 181 19.43 -13.36 13.97
C SER A 181 20.24 -12.69 12.85
N ALA A 182 20.14 -13.22 11.62
CA ALA A 182 20.44 -12.41 10.44
C ALA A 182 19.43 -11.26 10.33
N THR A 183 19.90 -10.11 9.90
CA THR A 183 19.06 -8.90 9.78
C THR A 183 18.39 -8.85 8.42
N LEU A 184 17.26 -8.12 8.34
CA LEU A 184 16.59 -7.87 7.06
C LEU A 184 17.56 -7.25 6.02
N GLY A 185 18.41 -6.32 6.47
CA GLY A 185 19.44 -5.71 5.62
C GLY A 185 20.38 -6.74 5.02
N GLU A 186 20.96 -7.61 5.85
CA GLU A 186 21.91 -8.65 5.40
C GLU A 186 21.27 -9.66 4.43
N ILE A 187 20.02 -10.07 4.67
CA ILE A 187 19.27 -10.94 3.75
C ILE A 187 19.04 -10.22 2.43
N CYS A 188 18.58 -8.96 2.46
CA CYS A 188 18.36 -8.16 1.26
C CYS A 188 19.66 -7.88 0.51
N ASP A 189 20.80 -7.70 1.20
CA ASP A 189 22.10 -7.50 0.57
C ASP A 189 22.51 -8.74 -0.25
N VAL A 190 22.36 -9.94 0.32
CA VAL A 190 22.58 -11.21 -0.39
C VAL A 190 21.69 -11.33 -1.63
N LEU A 191 20.40 -11.01 -1.51
CA LEU A 191 19.47 -11.05 -2.64
C LEU A 191 19.82 -10.01 -3.71
N ARG A 192 20.29 -8.82 -3.32
CA ARG A 192 20.75 -7.78 -4.25
C ARG A 192 22.00 -8.19 -5.01
N GLU A 193 22.89 -8.98 -4.41
CA GLU A 193 24.06 -9.52 -5.11
C GLU A 193 23.69 -10.54 -6.19
N VAL A 194 22.59 -11.28 -6.01
CA VAL A 194 22.13 -12.30 -6.98
C VAL A 194 21.19 -11.71 -8.03
N PHE A 195 20.21 -10.90 -7.62
CA PHE A 195 19.15 -10.37 -8.50
C PHE A 195 19.42 -8.96 -9.01
N GLY A 196 20.41 -8.26 -8.44
CA GLY A 196 20.63 -6.84 -8.69
C GLY A 196 19.61 -5.95 -7.97
N VAL A 197 19.53 -4.70 -8.42
CA VAL A 197 18.60 -3.69 -7.92
C VAL A 197 17.77 -3.19 -9.09
N TYR A 198 16.45 -3.21 -8.94
CA TYR A 198 15.56 -2.66 -9.94
C TYR A 198 15.83 -1.17 -10.16
N GLN A 199 15.97 -0.78 -11.43
CA GLN A 199 16.06 0.62 -11.83
C GLN A 199 14.86 0.94 -12.74
N PRO A 200 13.97 1.85 -12.33
CA PRO A 200 12.86 2.24 -13.18
C PRO A 200 13.39 2.90 -14.45
N ARG A 201 12.84 2.52 -15.60
CA ARG A 201 13.08 3.23 -16.86
C ARG A 201 12.19 4.47 -16.87
N GLU A 202 12.78 5.65 -16.73
CA GLU A 202 12.07 6.90 -16.96
C GLU A 202 11.90 7.10 -18.46
N SER A 203 10.74 6.70 -19.00
CA SER A 203 10.29 7.16 -20.31
C SER A 203 9.44 8.40 -20.11
N PHE A 204 10.01 9.58 -20.37
CA PHE A 204 9.27 10.83 -20.50
C PHE A 204 8.67 10.96 -21.90
#